data_AF-A0AAV4LG45-F1
#
_entry.id   AF-A0AAV4LG45-F1
#
_cell.length_a   1.000
_cell.length_b   1.000
_cell.length_c   1.000
_cell.angle_alpha   90.00
_cell.angle_beta   90.00
_cell.angle_gamma   90.00
#
_symmetry.space_group_name_H-M   'P 1'
#
loop_
_entity.id
_entity.type
_entity.pdbx_description
1 polymer ?
#
loop_
_entity_poly.entity_id
_entity_poly.type
_entity_poly.pdbx_seq_one_letter_code
_entity_poly.pdbx_strand_id
1 'polypeptide(L)' 'MTLDESTENDQIMEQKGITFLLDSFAVAYIENGLTIDYDEYEDNFIVQIKGIKDSCC' A
#
# COMPACT_ATOMS: atom_id res chain seq x y z
N MET A 1 2.31 -2.06 8.83
CA MET A 1 1.56 -3.08 8.08
C MET A 1 1.16 -4.17 9.06
N THR A 2 0.00 -4.79 8.85
CA THR A 2 -0.51 -5.90 9.68
C THR A 2 -0.86 -7.06 8.75
N LEU A 3 -0.81 -8.29 9.26
CA LEU A 3 -1.37 -9.44 8.56
C LEU A 3 -2.88 -9.43 8.80
N ASP A 4 -3.66 -9.37 7.74
CA ASP A 4 -5.12 -9.32 7.79
C ASP A 4 -5.74 -10.22 6.71
N GLU A 5 -6.99 -10.63 6.92
CA GLU A 5 -7.77 -11.36 5.92
C GLU A 5 -8.42 -10.37 4.94
N SER A 6 -8.50 -10.73 3.66
CA SER A 6 -9.12 -9.85 2.65
C SER A 6 -10.60 -9.65 2.95
N THR A 7 -11.02 -8.40 3.17
CA THR A 7 -12.43 -8.03 3.25
C THR A 7 -12.98 -7.56 1.90
N GLU A 8 -14.32 -7.55 1.76
CA GLU A 8 -15.02 -7.35 0.48
C GLU A 8 -14.70 -6.01 -0.21
N ASN A 9 -14.20 -5.02 0.54
CA ASN A 9 -13.86 -3.67 0.05
C ASN A 9 -12.35 -3.44 -0.07
N ASP A 10 -11.53 -4.43 0.25
CA ASP A 10 -10.08 -4.28 0.16
C ASP A 10 -9.62 -4.39 -1.30
N GLN A 11 -8.78 -3.45 -1.71
CA GLN A 11 -8.11 -3.55 -2.98
C GLN A 11 -6.89 -4.46 -2.84
N ILE A 12 -6.86 -5.52 -3.65
CA ILE A 12 -5.76 -6.48 -3.69
C ILE A 12 -4.72 -5.98 -4.69
N MET A 13 -3.48 -5.87 -4.25
CA MET A 13 -2.32 -5.58 -5.08
C MET A 13 -1.27 -6.68 -4.90
N GLU A 14 -0.75 -7.21 -6.00
CA GLU A 14 0.35 -8.16 -5.97
C GLU A 14 1.65 -7.46 -6.39
N GLN A 15 2.68 -7.53 -5.55
CA GLN A 15 3.98 -6.95 -5.88
C GLN A 15 5.10 -7.90 -5.42
N LYS A 16 5.96 -8.30 -6.37
CA LYS A 16 7.08 -9.24 -6.15
C LYS A 16 6.65 -10.57 -5.46
N GLY A 17 5.44 -11.05 -5.75
CA GLY A 17 4.88 -12.27 -5.17
C GLY A 17 4.29 -12.13 -3.76
N ILE A 18 4.22 -10.90 -3.23
CA ILE A 18 3.56 -10.57 -1.97
C ILE A 18 2.20 -9.96 -2.29
N THR A 19 1.16 -10.51 -1.66
CA THR A 19 -0.20 -9.97 -1.72
C THR A 19 -0.38 -8.90 -0.66
N PHE A 20 -0.64 -7.66 -1.09
CA PHE A 20 -0.99 -6.54 -0.24
C PHE A 20 -2.50 -6.31 -0.31
N LEU A 21 -3.09 -6.12 0.86
CA LEU A 21 -4.48 -5.71 1.03
C LEU A 21 -4.47 -4.23 1.41
N LEU A 22 -5.16 -3.42 0.61
CA LEU A 22 -5.30 -1.99 0.83
C LEU A 22 -6.75 -1.71 1.20
N ASP A 23 -6.97 -1.19 2.40
CA ASP A 23 -8.29 -0.71 2.80
C ASP A 23 -8.78 0.34 1.79
N SER A 24 -10.05 0.25 1.42
CA SER A 24 -10.80 1.26 0.68
C SER A 24 -10.49 2.72 1.07
N PHE A 25 -10.28 3.01 2.36
CA PHE A 25 -9.85 4.34 2.81
C PHE A 25 -8.44 4.69 2.35
N ALA A 26 -7.47 3.76 2.47
CA ALA A 26 -6.11 3.97 2.00
C ALA A 26 -6.05 4.12 0.48
N VAL A 27 -6.86 3.35 -0.26
CA VAL A 27 -7.01 3.45 -1.72
C VAL A 27 -7.46 4.85 -2.14
N ALA A 28 -8.38 5.47 -1.41
CA ALA A 28 -8.86 6.82 -1.72
C ALA A 28 -7.76 7.90 -1.65
N TYR A 29 -6.68 7.66 -0.88
CA TYR A 29 -5.53 8.57 -0.80
C TYR A 29 -4.44 8.26 -1.84
N ILE A 30 -4.50 7.10 -2.49
CA ILE A 30 -3.53 6.63 -3.48
C ILE A 30 -4.11 6.90 -4.88
N GLU A 31 -4.21 8.17 -5.28
CA GLU A 31 -4.77 8.55 -6.59
C GLU A 31 -3.83 8.20 -7.76
N ASN A 32 -2.51 8.26 -7.58
CA ASN A 32 -1.54 8.10 -8.68
C ASN A 32 -0.61 6.88 -8.53
N GLY A 33 -1.02 5.92 -7.70
CA GLY A 33 -0.37 4.63 -7.56
C GLY A 33 0.55 4.50 -6.34
N LEU A 34 0.66 3.25 -5.89
CA LEU A 34 1.51 2.80 -4.80
C LEU A 34 2.72 2.07 -5.39
N THR A 35 3.91 2.38 -4.91
CA THR A 35 5.13 1.60 -5.20
C THR A 35 5.68 1.08 -3.88
N ILE A 36 5.80 -0.24 -3.76
CA ILE A 36 6.42 -0.89 -2.61
C ILE A 36 7.74 -1.49 -3.09
N ASP A 37 8.83 -0.99 -2.49
CA ASP A 37 10.15 -1.56 -2.61
C ASP A 37 10.52 -2.27 -1.32
N TYR A 38 11.35 -3.30 -1.45
CA TYR A 38 11.89 -4.05 -0.32
C TYR A 38 13.40 -3.86 -0.33
N ASP A 39 13.93 -3.36 0.78
CA ASP A 39 15.35 -3.23 1.04
C ASP A 39 15.81 -4.47 1.80
N GLU A 40 16.51 -5.37 1.11
CA GLU A 40 17.05 -6.60 1.67
C GLU A 40 18.16 -6.37 2.70
N TYR A 41 18.84 -5.21 2.66
CA TYR A 41 19.94 -4.91 3.58
C TYR A 41 19.42 -4.49 4.96
N GLU A 42 18.35 -3.70 4.98
CA GLU A 42 17.71 -3.25 6.22
C GLU A 42 16.51 -4.10 6.64
N ASP A 43 16.16 -5.14 5.87
CA ASP A 43 14.95 -5.97 6.03
C ASP A 43 13.69 -5.10 6.18
N ASN A 44 13.57 -4.10 5.31
CA ASN A 44 12.57 -3.04 5.42
C ASN A 44 11.74 -2.88 4.14
N PHE A 45 10.45 -2.56 4.31
CA PHE A 45 9.57 -2.18 3.22
C PHE A 45 9.52 -0.66 3.06
N ILE A 46 9.90 -0.17 1.89
CA ILE A 46 9.81 1.24 1.50
C ILE A 46 8.54 1.41 0.69
N VAL A 47 7.56 2.12 1.26
CA VAL A 47 6.29 2.41 0.59
C VAL A 47 6.31 3.85 0.09
N GLN A 48 6.18 4.02 -1.22
CA GLN A 48 6.09 5.32 -1.87
C GLN A 48 4.69 5.48 -2.47
N ILE A 49 3.97 6.50 -2.01
CA ILE A 49 2.67 6.86 -2.56
C ILE A 49 2.89 8.04 -3.51
N LYS A 50 2.59 7.87 -4.79
CA LYS A 50 2.60 8.98 -5.74
C LYS A 50 1.27 9.71 -5.67
N GLY A 51 1.33 11.02 -5.49
CA GLY A 51 0.16 11.89 -5.50
C GLY A 51 -0.71 11.78 -4.26
N ILE A 52 -0.10 11.74 -3.06
CA ILE A 52 -0.83 12.01 -1.82
C ILE A 52 -1.54 13.35 -1.99
N LYS A 53 -2.87 13.36 -1.95
CA LYS A 53 -3.60 14.59 -1.66
C LYS A 53 -3.20 14.97 -0.24
N ASP A 54 -2.32 15.97 -0.12
CA ASP A 54 -2.11 16.70 1.12
C ASP A 54 -3.43 17.37 1.50
N SER A 55 -4.33 16.60 2.10
CA SER A 55 -5.41 17.14 2.91
C SER A 55 -4.95 17.06 4.35
N CYS A 56 -3.85 17.78 4.65
CA CYS A 56 -3.63 18.25 6.00
C CYS A 56 -4.81 19.16 6.34
N CYS A 57 -5.53 18.81 7.41
CA CYS A 57 -6.60 19.58 8.02
C CYS A 57 -6.24 21.05 8.23
#